data_AF-A0A2M8PP61-F1
#
_entry.id   AF-A0A2M8PP61-F1
#
_cell.length_a   1.000
_cell.length_b   1.000
_cell.length_c   1.000
_cell.angle_alpha   90.00
_cell.angle_beta   90.00
_cell.angle_gamma   90.00
#
_symmetry.space_group_name_H-M   'P 1'
#
loop_
_entity.id
_entity.type
_entity.pdbx_description
1 polymer ?
#
loop_
_entity_poly.entity_id
_entity_poly.type
_entity_poly.pdbx_seq_one_letter_code
_entity_poly.pdbx_strand_id
1 'polypeptide(L)'
;VACDMPFLNVHLLKTLIDLRLNHDAVVPNALGKLHPLHAVYSKTCLPVIRQQIEQEQLRIIDIFSKLSVRYLEEPQLRQIDPQLFSLLNLNRPQDIQSAFEEGALLPPE
;
A
#
# COMPACT_ATOMS: atom_id res chain seq x y z
N VAL A 1 1.73 6.61 0.50
CA VAL A 1 1.13 6.17 1.78
C VAL A 1 -0.03 7.10 2.07
N ALA A 2 -1.23 6.57 2.33
CA ALA A 2 -2.37 7.38 2.76
C ALA A 2 -2.26 7.78 4.25
N CYS A 3 -2.87 8.90 4.61
CA CYS A 3 -2.78 9.51 5.95
C CYS A 3 -3.51 8.72 7.04
N ASP A 4 -4.28 7.71 6.66
CA ASP A 4 -5.12 6.86 7.50
C ASP A 4 -4.44 5.53 7.91
N MET A 5 -3.16 5.34 7.55
CA MET A 5 -2.33 4.17 7.92
C MET A 5 -1.20 4.60 8.87
N PRO A 6 -1.43 4.68 10.19
CA PRO A 6 -0.45 5.21 11.14
C PRO A 6 0.70 4.24 11.45
N PHE A 7 0.53 2.93 11.26
CA PHE A 7 1.50 1.90 11.63
C PHE A 7 2.52 1.63 10.51
N LEU A 8 3.21 2.67 10.05
CA LEU A 8 4.20 2.55 8.99
C LEU A 8 5.33 1.59 9.36
N ASN A 9 5.55 0.58 8.51
CA ASN A 9 6.71 -0.31 8.62
C ASN A 9 7.80 0.15 7.64
N VAL A 10 8.91 0.70 8.16
CA VAL A 10 10.04 1.20 7.36
C VAL A 10 10.66 0.09 6.51
N HIS A 11 10.70 -1.15 7.01
CA HIS A 11 11.24 -2.29 6.26
C HIS A 11 10.35 -2.63 5.05
N LEU A 12 9.02 -2.57 5.21
CA LEU A 12 8.09 -2.71 4.10
C LEU A 12 8.32 -1.60 3.05
N LEU A 13 8.41 -0.34 3.46
CA LEU A 13 8.62 0.77 2.55
C LEU A 13 9.93 0.63 1.75
N LYS A 14 11.03 0.27 2.43
CA LYS A 14 12.32 0.00 1.78
C LYS A 14 12.20 -1.15 0.77
N THR A 15 11.51 -2.22 1.15
CA THR A 15 11.28 -3.36 0.25
C THR A 15 10.50 -2.94 -0.99
N LEU A 16 9.40 -2.20 -0.85
CA LEU A 16 8.62 -1.70 -2.00
C LEU A 16 9.48 -0.80 -2.91
N ILE A 17 10.32 0.04 -2.31
CA ILE A 17 11.27 0.88 -3.05
C ILE A 17 12.28 0.01 -3.81
N ASP A 18 12.89 -0.99 -3.19
CA ASP A 18 13.90 -1.83 -3.85
C ASP A 18 13.32 -2.67 -4.99
N LEU A 19 12.07 -3.09 -4.86
CA LEU A 19 11.36 -3.86 -5.89
C LEU A 19 10.86 -3.00 -7.06
N ARG A 20 11.01 -1.66 -7.00
CA ARG A 20 10.49 -0.73 -8.03
C ARG A 20 11.18 -0.84 -9.37
N LEU A 21 12.39 -1.40 -9.42
CA LEU A 21 13.17 -1.46 -10.65
C LEU A 21 12.41 -2.23 -11.73
N ASN A 22 12.31 -1.65 -12.92
CA ASN A 22 11.61 -2.20 -14.10
C ASN A 22 10.09 -2.31 -14.00
N HIS A 23 9.47 -1.71 -12.99
CA HIS A 23 8.02 -1.66 -12.85
C HIS A 23 7.53 -0.22 -12.74
N ASP A 24 6.37 0.03 -13.33
CA ASP A 24 5.71 1.31 -13.23
C ASP A 24 5.18 1.51 -11.81
N ALA A 25 4.65 0.44 -11.19
CA ALA A 25 4.18 0.44 -9.81
C ALA A 25 4.50 -0.86 -9.07
N VAL A 26 4.69 -0.76 -7.75
CA VAL A 26 4.77 -1.90 -6.82
C VAL A 26 3.66 -1.77 -5.79
N VAL A 27 2.76 -2.74 -5.75
CA VAL A 27 1.52 -2.67 -4.98
C VAL A 27 1.40 -3.88 -4.04
N PRO A 28 1.21 -3.70 -2.73
CA PRO A 28 0.89 -4.80 -1.83
C PRO A 28 -0.45 -5.44 -2.18
N ASN A 29 -0.48 -6.78 -2.18
CA ASN A 29 -1.68 -7.60 -2.35
C ASN A 29 -1.83 -8.52 -1.12
N ALA A 30 -2.77 -8.20 -0.24
CA ALA A 30 -3.02 -8.96 0.98
C ALA A 30 -4.46 -8.82 1.45
N LEU A 31 -4.90 -9.72 2.33
CA LEU A 31 -6.25 -9.72 2.89
C LEU A 31 -7.33 -9.73 1.79
N GLY A 32 -7.03 -10.38 0.65
CA GLY A 32 -7.90 -10.47 -0.52
C GLY A 32 -8.09 -9.17 -1.31
N LYS A 33 -7.26 -8.13 -1.10
CA LYS A 33 -7.37 -6.85 -1.80
C LYS A 33 -6.02 -6.23 -2.15
N LEU A 34 -6.04 -5.37 -3.17
CA LEU A 34 -4.90 -4.51 -3.51
C LEU A 34 -4.87 -3.29 -2.59
N HIS A 35 -3.66 -2.86 -2.22
CA HIS A 35 -3.43 -1.65 -1.44
C HIS A 35 -2.78 -0.54 -2.29
N PRO A 36 -3.51 0.06 -3.26
CA PRO A 36 -2.95 1.02 -4.22
C PRO A 36 -2.47 2.33 -3.56
N LEU A 37 -2.95 2.65 -2.36
CA LEU A 37 -2.55 3.84 -1.60
C LEU A 37 -1.32 3.61 -0.69
N HIS A 38 -0.94 2.33 -0.51
CA HIS A 38 0.28 1.89 0.15
C HIS A 38 1.25 1.29 -0.87
N ALA A 39 1.45 1.98 -2.00
CA ALA A 39 2.24 1.50 -3.13
C ALA A 39 3.34 2.49 -3.52
N VAL A 40 4.32 2.01 -4.27
CA VAL A 40 5.35 2.84 -4.91
C VAL A 40 4.99 2.99 -6.38
N TYR A 41 4.95 4.24 -6.85
CA TYR A 41 4.72 4.58 -8.26
C TYR A 41 5.95 5.29 -8.81
N SER A 42 6.37 4.91 -10.00
CA SER A 42 7.41 5.61 -10.75
C SER A 42 6.83 6.79 -11.53
N LYS A 43 7.70 7.67 -12.05
CA LYS A 43 7.27 8.83 -12.84
C LYS A 43 6.66 8.45 -14.20
N THR A 44 6.91 7.24 -14.70
CA THR A 44 6.35 6.77 -15.98
C THR A 44 4.84 6.56 -15.91
N CYS A 45 4.25 6.43 -14.71
CA CYS A 45 2.79 6.36 -14.54
C CYS A 45 2.08 7.68 -14.89
N LEU A 46 2.78 8.81 -14.92
CA LEU A 46 2.18 10.14 -15.00
C LEU A 46 1.26 10.34 -16.22
N PRO A 47 1.62 9.95 -17.45
CA PRO A 47 0.74 10.10 -18.61
C PRO A 47 -0.55 9.29 -18.48
N VAL A 48 -0.44 8.05 -17.97
CA VAL A 48 -1.59 7.15 -17.78
C VAL A 48 -2.54 7.70 -16.72
N ILE A 49 -2.00 8.14 -15.57
CA ILE A 49 -2.80 8.74 -14.49
C ILE A 49 -3.48 10.03 -14.98
N ARG A 50 -2.76 10.89 -15.71
CA ARG A 50 -3.31 12.15 -16.23
C ARG A 50 -4.49 11.89 -17.18
N GLN A 51 -4.30 11.01 -18.15
CA GLN A 51 -5.36 10.66 -19.10
C GLN A 51 -6.60 10.12 -18.37
N GLN A 52 -6.39 9.33 -17.32
CA GLN A 52 -7.48 8.76 -16.55
C GLN A 52 -8.29 9.83 -15.80
N ILE A 53 -7.61 10.82 -15.22
CA ILE A 53 -8.24 11.97 -14.57
C ILE A 53 -9.04 12.81 -15.59
N GLU A 54 -8.46 13.07 -16.77
CA GLU A 54 -9.13 13.82 -17.85
C GLU A 54 -10.39 13.11 -18.37
N GLN A 55 -10.46 11.78 -18.25
CA GLN A 55 -11.61 10.97 -18.63
C GLN A 55 -12.61 10.75 -17.48
N GLU A 56 -12.44 11.44 -16.34
CA GLU A 56 -13.24 11.28 -15.11
C GLU A 56 -13.26 9.84 -14.55
N GLN A 57 -12.27 9.03 -14.92
CA GLN A 57 -12.13 7.65 -14.47
C GLN A 57 -11.33 7.60 -13.16
N LEU A 58 -11.94 7.93 -12.03
CA LEU A 58 -11.22 8.16 -10.77
C LEU A 58 -10.79 6.90 -10.00
N ARG A 59 -11.08 5.70 -10.52
CA ARG A 59 -10.69 4.45 -9.86
C ARG A 59 -9.23 4.12 -10.16
N ILE A 60 -8.37 4.26 -9.15
CA ILE A 60 -6.93 4.01 -9.28
C ILE A 60 -6.59 2.60 -9.78
N ILE A 61 -7.38 1.58 -9.43
CA ILE A 61 -7.11 0.18 -9.83
C ILE A 61 -7.20 0.01 -11.35
N ASP A 62 -8.01 0.82 -12.05
CA ASP A 62 -8.23 0.68 -13.48
C ASP A 62 -6.95 1.01 -14.31
N ILE A 63 -6.00 1.78 -13.75
CA ILE A 63 -4.71 2.05 -14.44
C ILE A 63 -3.80 0.84 -14.48
N PHE A 64 -3.99 -0.15 -13.59
CA PHE A 64 -3.08 -1.30 -13.49
C PHE A 64 -3.07 -2.15 -14.75
N SER A 65 -4.17 -2.14 -15.52
CA SER A 65 -4.24 -2.77 -16.85
C SER A 65 -3.36 -2.10 -17.90
N LYS A 66 -2.93 -0.85 -17.67
CA LYS A 66 -2.16 -0.01 -18.59
C LYS A 66 -0.70 0.18 -18.13
N LEU A 67 -0.30 -0.46 -17.03
CA LEU A 67 1.01 -0.30 -16.39
C LEU A 67 1.68 -1.65 -16.16
N SER A 68 3.01 -1.66 -16.11
CA SER A 68 3.79 -2.78 -15.56
C SER A 68 3.70 -2.74 -14.03
N VAL A 69 2.79 -3.53 -13.45
CA VAL A 69 2.59 -3.58 -12.00
C VAL A 69 3.22 -4.84 -11.41
N ARG A 70 4.04 -4.67 -10.37
CA ARG A 70 4.50 -5.76 -9.52
C ARG A 70 3.66 -5.84 -8.27
N TYR A 71 3.09 -7.01 -8.02
CA TYR A 71 2.39 -7.29 -6.77
C TYR A 71 3.35 -7.88 -5.74
N LEU A 72 3.33 -7.32 -4.53
CA LEU A 72 3.99 -7.93 -3.38
C LEU A 72 2.94 -8.76 -2.64
N GLU A 73 3.01 -10.06 -2.80
CA GLU A 73 1.97 -10.99 -2.34
C GLU A 73 2.01 -11.20 -0.82
N GLU A 74 0.87 -11.55 -0.24
CA GLU A 74 0.69 -11.73 1.21
C GLU A 74 1.77 -12.59 1.88
N PRO A 75 2.21 -13.74 1.32
CA PRO A 75 3.28 -14.54 1.95
C PRO A 75 4.61 -13.77 2.08
N GLN A 76 4.92 -12.87 1.14
CA GLN A 76 6.12 -12.04 1.19
C GLN A 76 5.93 -10.87 2.17
N LEU A 77 4.73 -10.30 2.21
CA LEU A 77 4.38 -9.24 3.17
C LEU A 77 4.47 -9.75 4.61
N ARG A 78 3.98 -10.96 4.90
CA ARG A 78 4.03 -11.55 6.25
C ARG A 78 5.44 -11.90 6.73
N GLN A 79 6.42 -12.02 5.84
CA GLN A 79 7.82 -12.15 6.24
C GLN A 79 8.38 -10.83 6.80
N ILE A 80 7.82 -9.70 6.38
CA ILE A 80 8.26 -8.34 6.74
C ILE A 80 7.41 -7.76 7.87
N ASP A 81 6.11 -8.00 7.80
CA ASP A 81 5.08 -7.56 8.73
C ASP A 81 4.10 -8.74 8.98
N PRO A 82 4.40 -9.63 9.94
CA PRO A 82 3.62 -10.86 10.17
C PRO A 82 2.13 -10.60 10.43
N GLN A 83 1.82 -9.47 11.07
CA GLN A 83 0.46 -9.06 11.43
C GLN A 83 -0.19 -8.15 10.39
N LEU A 84 0.57 -7.66 9.39
CA LEU A 84 0.11 -6.75 8.34
C LEU A 84 -0.44 -5.41 8.88
N PHE A 85 0.03 -4.97 10.04
CA PHE A 85 -0.42 -3.72 10.67
C PHE A 85 -0.14 -2.50 9.80
N SER A 86 0.91 -2.54 8.99
CA SER A 86 1.23 -1.48 8.02
C SER A 86 0.20 -1.28 6.92
N LEU A 87 -0.71 -2.24 6.73
CA LEU A 87 -1.82 -2.19 5.77
C LEU A 87 -3.17 -1.87 6.44
N LEU A 88 -3.19 -1.69 7.76
CA LEU A 88 -4.37 -1.36 8.54
C LEU A 88 -4.76 0.11 8.30
N ASN A 89 -6.02 0.32 7.93
CA ASN A 89 -6.57 1.65 7.66
C ASN A 89 -7.58 2.01 8.76
N LEU A 90 -7.36 3.14 9.45
CA LEU A 90 -8.23 3.67 10.48
C LEU A 90 -9.23 4.68 9.89
N ASN A 91 -10.33 4.16 9.33
CA ASN A 91 -11.34 5.01 8.70
C ASN A 91 -12.45 5.44 9.67
N ARG A 92 -12.67 4.72 10.77
CA ARG A 92 -13.74 5.00 11.74
C ARG A 92 -13.18 5.31 13.13
N PRO A 93 -13.85 6.18 13.90
CA PRO A 93 -13.47 6.45 15.29
C PRO A 93 -13.42 5.18 16.17
N GLN A 94 -14.24 4.17 15.84
CA GLN A 94 -14.24 2.87 16.51
C GLN A 94 -12.96 2.07 16.23
N ASP A 95 -12.34 2.25 15.06
CA ASP A 95 -11.09 1.59 14.68
C ASP A 95 -9.91 2.11 15.51
N ILE A 96 -10.00 3.36 16.00
CA ILE A 96 -8.97 4.00 16.82
C ILE A 96 -8.78 3.25 18.13
N GLN A 97 -9.88 2.84 18.78
CA GLN A 97 -9.82 2.20 20.10
C GLN A 97 -9.19 0.80 20.03
N SER A 98 -9.57 0.00 19.03
CA SER A 98 -8.95 -1.29 18.76
C SER A 98 -7.49 -1.17 18.30
N ALA A 99 -7.16 -0.15 17.54
CA ALA A 99 -5.79 0.10 17.08
C ALA A 99 -4.84 0.52 18.20
N PHE A 100 -5.33 1.26 19.20
CA PHE A 100 -4.55 1.54 20.41
C PHE A 100 -4.36 0.29 21.27
N GLU A 101 -5.34 -0.61 21.35
CA GLU A 101 -5.21 -1.88 22.08
C GLU A 101 -4.25 -2.86 21.39
N GLU A 102 -4.31 -2.98 20.06
CA GLU A 102 -3.42 -3.83 19.26
C GLU A 102 -2.01 -3.22 19.10
N GLY A 103 -1.90 -1.90 18.98
CA GLY A 103 -0.63 -1.18 18.90
C GLY A 103 0.10 -1.03 20.24
N ALA A 104 -0.61 -1.02 21.37
CA ALA A 104 -0.02 -0.99 22.71
C ALA A 104 0.62 -2.32 23.15
N LEU A 105 0.41 -3.40 22.39
CA LEU A 105 1.10 -4.68 22.58
C LEU A 105 2.47 -4.74 21.88
N LEU A 106 2.88 -3.68 21.18
CA LEU A 106 4.26 -3.55 20.70
C LEU A 106 5.17 -3.31 21.91
N PRO A 107 6.22 -4.13 22.14
CA PRO A 107 7.19 -3.84 23.17
C PRO A 107 7.84 -2.48 22.85
N PRO A 108 8.14 -1.65 23.88
CA PRO A 108 8.97 -0.47 23.65
C PRO A 108 10.35 -0.93 23.10
N GLU A 109 10.88 -0.16 22.16
CA GLU A 109 12.20 -0.38 21.54
C GLU A 109 13.32 -0.64 22.55
#